data_AF-A0A7W2B8F1-F1
#
_entry.id   AF-A0A7W2B8F1-F1
#
_cell.length_a   1.000
_cell.length_b   1.000
_cell.length_c   1.000
_cell.angle_alpha   90.00
_cell.angle_beta   90.00
_cell.angle_gamma   90.00
#
_symmetry.space_group_name_H-M   'P 1'
#
loop_
_entity.id
_entity.type
_entity.pdbx_description
1 polymer ?
#
loop_
_entity_poly.entity_id
_entity_poly.type
_entity_poly.pdbx_seq_one_letter_code
_entity_poly.pdbx_strand_id
1 'polypeptide(L)'
;MDYSFLNDLNNAPQNQGFSLIPTGSNLKASVCIKPGGHGPDGWFTQSKSSQAVYLNVDFTIMAGDYAGRIIHQMIGIQGTKRNEKGEDIWGLMGRSMLRAIIESAYGILPKDESPQAQQKRMLQDVSGINGLACAVKIGVDVDPTGEHPDRNKITGIITPDMAIYRKLMAQEISQTAAPSNLPEWLNR
;
A
#
# COMPACT_ATOMS: atom_id res chain seq x y z
N MET A 1 -30.43 19.01 5.80
CA MET A 1 -29.30 19.46 4.96
C MET A 1 -29.67 19.11 3.53
N ASP A 2 -29.87 20.10 2.69
CA ASP A 2 -30.08 19.90 1.25
C ASP A 2 -28.72 19.58 0.63
N TYR A 3 -28.59 18.38 0.03
CA TYR A 3 -27.40 17.95 -0.69
C TYR A 3 -27.55 18.29 -2.18
N SER A 4 -27.83 19.56 -2.50
CA SER A 4 -27.95 20.00 -3.90
C SER A 4 -26.56 20.13 -4.53
N PHE A 5 -26.15 19.13 -5.31
CA PHE A 5 -24.94 19.13 -6.12
C PHE A 5 -25.19 19.90 -7.43
N LEU A 6 -25.06 21.22 -7.40
CA LEU A 6 -25.10 22.10 -8.58
C LEU A 6 -23.68 22.58 -8.92
N ASN A 7 -23.05 21.96 -9.93
CA ASN A 7 -21.78 22.39 -10.49
C ASN A 7 -21.86 22.38 -12.03
N ASP A 8 -21.38 23.45 -12.69
CA ASP A 8 -21.23 23.52 -14.15
C ASP A 8 -19.97 22.74 -14.57
N LEU A 9 -20.16 21.57 -15.17
CA LEU A 9 -19.08 20.66 -15.57
C LEU A 9 -18.69 20.79 -17.04
N ASN A 10 -19.23 21.75 -17.80
CA ASN A 10 -18.96 21.88 -19.23
C ASN A 10 -17.48 22.15 -19.55
N ASN A 11 -16.74 22.73 -18.59
CA ASN A 11 -15.30 22.98 -18.69
C ASN A 11 -14.47 22.03 -17.82
N ALA A 12 -15.08 20.99 -17.25
CA ALA A 12 -14.35 20.00 -16.48
C ALA A 12 -13.39 19.23 -17.40
N PRO A 13 -12.15 18.97 -16.98
CA PRO A 13 -11.24 18.17 -17.77
C PRO A 13 -11.82 16.77 -17.97
N GLN A 14 -11.73 16.25 -19.20
CA GLN A 14 -12.14 14.88 -19.49
C GLN A 14 -11.28 13.92 -18.65
N ASN A 15 -11.92 12.89 -18.09
CA ASN A 15 -11.21 11.85 -17.34
C ASN A 15 -10.17 11.18 -18.25
N GLN A 16 -8.89 11.48 -18.04
CA GLN A 16 -7.78 10.84 -18.74
C GLN A 16 -7.40 9.58 -17.96
N GLY A 17 -7.63 8.41 -18.55
CA GLY A 17 -7.16 7.15 -17.99
C GLY A 17 -5.64 7.15 -17.87
N PHE A 18 -5.12 6.69 -16.72
CA PHE A 18 -3.68 6.52 -16.56
C PHE A 18 -3.22 5.22 -17.24
N SER A 19 -2.12 5.29 -17.98
CA SER A 19 -1.43 4.09 -18.46
C SER A 19 -0.88 3.26 -17.31
N LEU A 20 -0.65 1.96 -17.50
CA LEU A 20 -0.01 1.14 -16.48
C LEU A 20 1.45 1.51 -16.26
N ILE A 21 1.89 1.47 -15.00
CA ILE A 21 3.31 1.55 -14.67
C ILE A 21 3.99 0.24 -15.14
N PRO A 22 5.12 0.31 -15.87
CA PRO A 22 5.81 -0.89 -16.37
C PRO A 22 6.22 -1.85 -15.25
N THR A 23 6.06 -3.15 -15.50
CA THR A 23 6.55 -4.21 -14.59
C THR A 23 8.06 -4.08 -14.37
N GLY A 24 8.48 -4.23 -13.12
CA GLY A 24 9.88 -4.09 -12.71
C GLY A 24 10.29 -2.67 -12.31
N SER A 25 9.40 -1.68 -12.43
CA SER A 25 9.65 -0.33 -11.96
C SER A 25 9.87 -0.32 -10.44
N ASN A 26 10.88 0.41 -9.98
CA ASN A 26 11.17 0.59 -8.57
C ASN A 26 10.92 2.05 -8.20
N LEU A 27 10.04 2.31 -7.23
CA LEU A 27 9.55 3.65 -6.93
C LEU A 27 9.48 3.88 -5.41
N LYS A 28 9.49 5.15 -4.99
CA LYS A 28 9.18 5.56 -3.62
C LYS A 28 7.68 5.82 -3.49
N ALA A 29 7.04 5.23 -2.49
CA ALA A 29 5.60 5.34 -2.26
C ALA A 29 5.26 5.58 -0.79
N SER A 30 4.22 6.38 -0.52
CA SER A 30 3.62 6.52 0.81
C SER A 30 2.47 5.53 0.98
N VAL A 31 2.34 4.97 2.18
CA VAL A 31 1.36 3.95 2.52
C VAL A 31 0.14 4.57 3.21
N CYS A 32 -1.07 4.12 2.85
CA CYS A 32 -2.31 4.50 3.53
C CYS A 32 -3.28 3.32 3.56
N ILE A 33 -3.78 2.94 4.74
CA ILE A 33 -4.81 1.92 4.91
C ILE A 33 -6.17 2.54 4.63
N LYS A 34 -6.95 1.87 3.78
CA LYS A 34 -8.39 2.12 3.62
C LYS A 34 -9.17 1.35 4.67
N PRO A 35 -9.97 2.03 5.52
CA PRO A 35 -10.84 1.36 6.50
C PRO A 35 -11.79 0.38 5.80
N GLY A 36 -11.87 -0.84 6.34
CA GLY A 36 -12.76 -1.89 5.83
C GLY A 36 -13.98 -2.16 6.72
N GLY A 37 -14.05 -1.55 7.90
CA GLY A 37 -15.15 -1.68 8.85
C GLY A 37 -15.16 -2.98 9.66
N HIS A 38 -14.08 -3.76 9.63
CA HIS A 38 -13.94 -5.00 10.41
C HIS A 38 -12.87 -4.88 11.50
N GLY A 39 -13.09 -5.58 12.63
CA GLY A 39 -12.24 -5.55 13.82
C GLY A 39 -12.52 -4.34 14.74
N PRO A 40 -11.85 -4.26 15.91
CA PRO A 40 -12.11 -3.24 16.93
C PRO A 40 -12.00 -1.81 16.41
N ASP A 41 -10.97 -1.54 15.60
CA ASP A 41 -10.66 -0.19 15.08
C ASP A 41 -11.13 0.01 13.63
N GLY A 42 -11.81 -0.99 13.05
CA GLY A 42 -12.39 -0.89 11.70
C GLY A 42 -11.40 -0.86 10.54
N TRP A 43 -10.09 -1.06 10.78
CA TRP A 43 -9.07 -1.06 9.72
C TRP A 43 -9.16 -2.26 8.78
N PHE A 44 -9.61 -3.41 9.27
CA PHE A 44 -9.61 -4.64 8.49
C PHE A 44 -10.80 -4.72 7.56
N THR A 45 -10.67 -5.55 6.52
CA THR A 45 -11.76 -5.95 5.63
C THR A 45 -11.95 -7.46 5.71
N GLN A 46 -13.17 -7.90 5.96
CA GLN A 46 -13.54 -9.31 5.84
C GLN A 46 -13.97 -9.60 4.40
N SER A 47 -13.50 -10.71 3.84
CA SER A 47 -13.91 -11.19 2.53
C SER A 47 -15.42 -11.48 2.49
N LYS A 48 -16.07 -11.13 1.37
CA LYS A 48 -17.49 -11.43 1.16
C LYS A 48 -17.75 -12.89 0.81
N SER A 49 -16.75 -13.58 0.26
CA SER A 49 -16.86 -14.95 -0.25
C SER A 49 -16.17 -15.98 0.64
N SER A 50 -15.48 -15.55 1.70
CA SER A 50 -14.71 -16.45 2.57
C SER A 50 -14.51 -15.85 3.96
N GLN A 51 -13.96 -16.64 4.90
CA GLN A 51 -13.57 -16.18 6.23
C GLN A 51 -12.22 -15.45 6.25
N ALA A 52 -11.69 -15.06 5.08
CA ALA A 52 -10.42 -14.38 4.99
C ALA A 52 -10.54 -12.92 5.45
N VAL A 53 -9.50 -12.40 6.11
CA VAL A 53 -9.39 -11.02 6.59
C VAL A 53 -8.12 -10.39 6.05
N TYR A 54 -8.19 -9.14 5.61
CA TYR A 54 -7.08 -8.42 4.98
C TYR A 54 -7.14 -6.92 5.22
N LEU A 55 -6.04 -6.24 4.91
CA LEU A 55 -5.98 -4.79 4.79
C LEU A 55 -6.09 -4.38 3.33
N ASN A 56 -6.85 -3.32 3.07
CA ASN A 56 -6.80 -2.59 1.81
C ASN A 56 -5.80 -1.44 1.97
N VAL A 57 -4.74 -1.45 1.18
CA VAL A 57 -3.63 -0.51 1.32
C VAL A 57 -3.38 0.19 0.00
N ASP A 58 -3.38 1.52 0.05
CA ASP A 58 -2.99 2.40 -1.04
C ASP A 58 -1.51 2.74 -0.93
N PHE A 59 -0.79 2.56 -2.04
CA PHE A 59 0.58 3.02 -2.22
C PHE A 59 0.56 4.20 -3.20
N THR A 60 0.73 5.42 -2.68
CA THR A 60 0.79 6.63 -3.50
C THR A 60 2.24 6.89 -3.89
N ILE A 61 2.54 6.89 -5.19
CA ILE A 61 3.88 7.16 -5.70
C ILE A 61 4.26 8.62 -5.40
N MET A 62 5.41 8.84 -4.77
CA MET A 62 5.82 10.14 -4.25
C MET A 62 6.76 10.92 -5.17
N ALA A 63 7.43 10.24 -6.10
CA ALA A 63 8.49 10.84 -6.91
C ALA A 63 8.60 10.21 -8.31
N GLY A 64 9.26 10.92 -9.23
CA GLY A 64 9.48 10.49 -10.61
C GLY A 64 8.25 10.65 -11.51
N ASP A 65 8.31 10.07 -12.70
CA ASP A 65 7.31 10.25 -13.78
C ASP A 65 5.90 9.72 -13.43
N TYR A 66 5.82 8.92 -12.36
CA TYR A 66 4.59 8.29 -11.90
C TYR A 66 4.06 8.92 -10.59
N ALA A 67 4.61 10.05 -10.15
CA ALA A 67 4.17 10.73 -8.93
C ALA A 67 2.66 11.00 -8.94
N GLY A 68 2.02 10.82 -7.78
CA GLY A 68 0.58 10.97 -7.59
C GLY A 68 -0.26 9.75 -7.99
N ARG A 69 0.32 8.75 -8.68
CA ARG A 69 -0.39 7.50 -8.97
C ARG A 69 -0.60 6.68 -7.71
N ILE A 70 -1.77 6.05 -7.60
CA ILE A 70 -2.13 5.19 -6.47
C ILE A 70 -2.19 3.74 -6.93
N ILE A 71 -1.52 2.86 -6.20
CA ILE A 71 -1.57 1.42 -6.42
C ILE A 71 -2.31 0.79 -5.24
N HIS A 72 -3.39 0.08 -5.55
CA HIS A 72 -4.21 -0.61 -4.56
C HIS A 72 -3.67 -2.02 -4.32
N GLN A 73 -3.40 -2.35 -3.07
CA GLN A 73 -2.85 -3.64 -2.67
C GLN A 73 -3.66 -4.24 -1.52
N MET A 74 -4.01 -5.52 -1.66
CA MET A 74 -4.56 -6.31 -0.57
C MET A 74 -3.41 -6.98 0.19
N ILE A 75 -3.38 -6.83 1.50
CA ILE A 75 -2.39 -7.47 2.39
C ILE A 75 -3.12 -8.45 3.31
N GLY A 76 -2.83 -9.74 3.18
CA GLY A 76 -3.49 -10.80 3.93
C GLY A 76 -3.16 -10.76 5.42
N ILE A 77 -4.17 -10.75 6.28
CA ILE A 77 -4.01 -10.86 7.74
C ILE A 77 -4.36 -12.28 8.18
N GLN A 78 -5.45 -12.81 7.65
CA GLN A 78 -5.89 -14.18 7.85
C GLN A 78 -6.44 -14.74 6.54
N GLY A 79 -5.89 -15.85 6.07
CA GLY A 79 -6.39 -16.65 4.97
C GLY A 79 -7.15 -17.90 5.44
N THR A 80 -7.68 -18.63 4.46
CA THR A 80 -8.44 -19.88 4.67
C THR A 80 -7.60 -21.14 4.47
N LYS A 81 -6.41 -21.02 3.87
CA LYS A 81 -5.52 -22.14 3.58
C LYS A 81 -4.44 -22.26 4.65
N ARG A 82 -4.03 -23.50 4.94
CA ARG A 82 -2.94 -23.83 5.86
C ARG A 82 -1.85 -24.63 5.15
N ASN A 83 -0.60 -24.43 5.56
CA ASN A 83 0.51 -25.29 5.12
C ASN A 83 0.53 -26.59 5.94
N GLU A 84 1.49 -27.48 5.65
CA GLU A 84 1.68 -28.76 6.36
C GLU A 84 1.92 -28.59 7.87
N LYS A 85 2.42 -27.42 8.30
CA LYS A 85 2.65 -27.06 9.70
C LYS A 85 1.43 -26.44 10.37
N GLY A 86 0.29 -26.35 9.67
CA GLY A 86 -0.93 -25.73 10.17
C GLY A 86 -0.90 -24.20 10.17
N GLU A 87 0.05 -23.56 9.50
CA GLU A 87 0.19 -22.11 9.48
C GLU A 87 -0.58 -21.47 8.33
N ASP A 88 -1.08 -20.26 8.55
CA ASP A 88 -1.81 -19.46 7.56
C ASP A 88 -0.89 -18.91 6.47
N ILE A 89 -0.95 -19.48 5.26
CA ILE A 89 -0.07 -19.13 4.14
C ILE A 89 -0.26 -17.66 3.74
N TRP A 90 -1.50 -17.19 3.62
CA TRP A 90 -1.78 -15.82 3.16
C TRP A 90 -1.49 -14.79 4.26
N GLY A 91 -1.85 -15.12 5.50
CA GLY A 91 -1.50 -14.30 6.66
C GLY A 91 0.01 -14.21 6.91
N LEU A 92 0.79 -15.26 6.63
CA LEU A 92 2.26 -15.22 6.66
C LEU A 92 2.83 -14.28 5.59
N MET A 93 2.33 -14.36 4.35
CA MET A 93 2.78 -13.48 3.27
C MET A 93 2.48 -12.01 3.58
N GLY A 94 1.29 -11.68 4.10
CA GLY A 94 0.96 -10.31 4.46
C GLY A 94 1.76 -9.79 5.66
N ARG A 95 2.00 -10.60 6.70
CA ARG A 95 2.90 -10.24 7.81
C ARG A 95 4.33 -9.97 7.33
N SER A 96 4.83 -10.77 6.40
CA SER A 96 6.14 -10.56 5.77
C SER A 96 6.19 -9.22 5.02
N MET A 97 5.14 -8.89 4.27
CA MET A 97 5.03 -7.61 3.58
C MET A 97 4.96 -6.42 4.53
N LEU A 98 4.15 -6.49 5.59
CA LEU A 98 4.07 -5.44 6.62
C LEU A 98 5.43 -5.20 7.28
N ARG A 99 6.14 -6.28 7.64
CA ARG A 99 7.50 -6.20 8.17
C ARG A 99 8.43 -5.48 7.18
N ALA A 100 8.38 -5.85 5.90
CA ALA A 100 9.24 -5.23 4.89
C ALA A 100 8.93 -3.75 4.66
N ILE A 101 7.66 -3.32 4.76
CA ILE A 101 7.26 -1.90 4.74
C ILE A 101 7.94 -1.14 5.88
N ILE A 102 7.85 -1.65 7.10
CA ILE A 102 8.50 -1.06 8.29
C ILE A 102 10.02 -0.98 8.10
N GLU A 103 10.63 -2.07 7.64
CA GLU A 103 12.08 -2.13 7.41
C GLU A 103 12.54 -1.12 6.36
N SER A 104 11.81 -1.02 5.24
CA SER A 104 12.05 -0.02 4.22
C SER A 104 11.84 1.41 4.74
N ALA A 105 10.81 1.66 5.53
CA ALA A 105 10.47 3.00 6.00
C ALA A 105 11.48 3.53 7.02
N TYR A 106 11.94 2.66 7.92
CA TYR A 106 12.84 3.03 9.00
C TYR A 106 14.32 2.74 8.72
N GLY A 107 14.66 2.25 7.53
CA GLY A 107 16.04 1.94 7.17
C GLY A 107 16.64 0.78 7.97
N ILE A 108 15.82 -0.19 8.36
CA ILE A 108 16.25 -1.35 9.15
C ILE A 108 16.68 -2.47 8.21
N LEU A 109 17.89 -3.01 8.39
CA LEU A 109 18.33 -4.17 7.64
C LEU A 109 17.47 -5.39 8.00
N PRO A 110 17.03 -6.23 7.05
CA PRO A 110 16.22 -7.42 7.36
C PRO A 110 16.88 -8.39 8.34
N LYS A 111 18.22 -8.42 8.36
CA LYS A 111 19.02 -9.26 9.28
C LYS A 111 19.40 -8.57 10.59
N ASP A 112 18.97 -7.33 10.82
CA ASP A 112 19.23 -6.62 12.06
C ASP A 112 18.30 -7.15 13.17
N GLU A 113 18.90 -7.81 14.16
CA GLU A 113 18.23 -8.38 15.33
C GLU A 113 18.42 -7.52 16.58
N SER A 114 18.96 -6.30 16.46
CA SER A 114 19.12 -5.39 17.60
C SER A 114 17.78 -5.11 18.29
N PRO A 115 17.78 -4.83 19.62
CA PRO A 115 16.56 -4.48 20.34
C PRO A 115 15.81 -3.30 19.70
N GLN A 116 16.54 -2.35 19.12
CA GLN A 116 15.96 -1.20 18.42
C GLN A 116 15.19 -1.62 17.15
N ALA A 117 15.76 -2.53 16.35
CA ALA A 117 15.10 -3.06 15.17
C ALA A 117 13.87 -3.91 15.54
N GLN A 118 13.96 -4.72 16.59
CA GLN A 118 12.83 -5.48 17.10
C GLN A 118 11.69 -4.57 17.58
N GLN A 119 12.01 -3.52 18.34
CA GLN A 119 11.02 -2.57 18.82
C GLN A 119 10.28 -1.86 17.68
N LYS A 120 11.01 -1.42 16.63
CA LYS A 120 10.38 -0.78 15.46
C LYS A 120 9.48 -1.73 14.65
N ARG A 121 9.75 -3.04 14.66
CA ARG A 121 8.89 -4.07 14.03
C ARG A 121 7.65 -4.41 14.85
N MET A 122 7.58 -3.98 16.11
CA MET A 122 6.45 -4.24 16.99
C MET A 122 5.37 -3.17 16.80
N LEU A 123 4.51 -3.36 15.80
CA LEU A 123 3.32 -2.54 15.61
C LEU A 123 2.31 -2.81 16.73
N GLN A 124 1.93 -1.76 17.46
CA GLN A 124 0.82 -1.83 18.43
C GLN A 124 -0.53 -1.85 17.72
N ASP A 125 -0.63 -1.14 16.60
CA ASP A 125 -1.79 -1.10 15.71
C ASP A 125 -1.30 -1.05 14.25
N VAL A 126 -2.07 -1.66 13.34
CA VAL A 126 -1.82 -1.65 11.90
C VAL A 126 -1.83 -0.24 11.33
N SER A 127 -2.58 0.69 11.91
CA SER A 127 -2.58 2.11 11.51
C SER A 127 -1.21 2.77 11.60
N GLY A 128 -0.28 2.21 12.39
CA GLY A 128 1.09 2.71 12.54
C GLY A 128 1.92 2.70 11.25
N ILE A 129 1.43 2.09 10.15
CA ILE A 129 2.07 2.18 8.83
C ILE A 129 1.53 3.34 7.97
N ASN A 130 0.44 3.99 8.37
CA ASN A 130 -0.12 5.11 7.62
C ASN A 130 0.88 6.27 7.57
N GLY A 131 1.05 6.84 6.37
CA GLY A 131 1.99 7.92 6.12
C GLY A 131 3.46 7.49 5.98
N LEU A 132 3.80 6.22 6.24
CA LEU A 132 5.16 5.74 6.04
C LEU A 132 5.53 5.76 4.55
N ALA A 133 6.73 6.25 4.24
CA ALA A 133 7.32 6.15 2.91
C ALA A 133 8.16 4.87 2.81
N CYS A 134 7.98 4.10 1.75
CA CYS A 134 8.77 2.90 1.47
C CYS A 134 9.15 2.81 -0.02
N ALA A 135 10.17 2.02 -0.32
CA ALA A 135 10.56 1.72 -1.69
C ALA A 135 9.87 0.42 -2.14
N VAL A 136 9.23 0.46 -3.31
CA VAL A 136 8.36 -0.62 -3.80
C VAL A 136 8.77 -1.05 -5.21
N LYS A 137 8.55 -2.33 -5.52
CA LYS A 137 8.68 -2.89 -6.86
C LYS A 137 7.31 -3.15 -7.47
N ILE A 138 7.05 -2.53 -8.61
CA ILE A 138 5.75 -2.57 -9.28
C ILE A 138 5.70 -3.73 -10.28
N GLY A 139 4.54 -4.37 -10.36
CA GLY A 139 4.18 -5.28 -11.43
C GLY A 139 2.81 -4.94 -12.01
N VAL A 140 2.41 -5.73 -13.00
CA VAL A 140 1.06 -5.72 -13.57
C VAL A 140 0.37 -7.04 -13.21
N ASP A 141 -0.85 -6.93 -12.73
CA ASP A 141 -1.79 -8.02 -12.56
C ASP A 141 -2.66 -8.05 -13.82
N VAL A 142 -2.38 -9.02 -14.70
CA VAL A 142 -3.14 -9.21 -15.94
C VAL A 142 -4.36 -10.05 -15.61
N ASP A 143 -5.54 -9.59 -16.01
CA ASP A 143 -6.75 -10.38 -15.83
C ASP A 143 -6.82 -11.49 -16.89
N PRO A 144 -6.73 -12.78 -16.52
CA PRO A 144 -6.71 -13.87 -17.49
C PRO A 144 -8.03 -14.01 -18.27
N THR A 145 -9.16 -13.50 -17.75
CA THR A 145 -10.45 -13.53 -18.45
C THR A 145 -10.63 -12.33 -19.38
N GLY A 146 -9.88 -11.25 -19.16
CA GLY A 146 -10.04 -9.98 -19.85
C GLY A 146 -11.35 -9.24 -19.51
N GLU A 147 -12.07 -9.67 -18.48
CA GLU A 147 -13.32 -9.04 -18.03
C GLU A 147 -13.06 -7.72 -17.31
N HIS A 148 -11.88 -7.58 -16.71
CA HIS A 148 -11.41 -6.39 -16.02
C HIS A 148 -10.12 -5.87 -16.64
N PRO A 149 -9.90 -4.53 -16.61
CA PRO A 149 -8.64 -3.98 -17.06
C PRO A 149 -7.50 -4.46 -16.15
N ASP A 150 -6.36 -4.70 -16.77
CA ASP A 150 -5.09 -4.93 -16.09
C ASP A 150 -4.82 -3.81 -15.08
N ARG A 151 -4.21 -4.16 -13.95
CA ARG A 151 -3.94 -3.21 -12.85
C ARG A 151 -2.51 -3.31 -12.35
N ASN A 152 -1.99 -2.23 -11.81
CA ASN A 152 -0.72 -2.28 -11.10
C ASN A 152 -0.87 -3.00 -9.76
N LYS A 153 0.17 -3.74 -9.37
CA LYS A 153 0.30 -4.40 -8.06
C LYS A 153 1.69 -4.21 -7.49
N ILE A 154 1.81 -4.33 -6.17
CA ILE A 154 3.11 -4.39 -5.51
C ILE A 154 3.62 -5.83 -5.54
N THR A 155 4.77 -6.04 -6.17
CA THR A 155 5.41 -7.37 -6.25
C THR A 155 6.45 -7.60 -5.17
N GLY A 156 6.91 -6.53 -4.53
CA GLY A 156 7.84 -6.60 -3.41
C GLY A 156 8.12 -5.22 -2.82
N ILE A 157 8.64 -5.23 -1.60
CA ILE A 157 9.18 -4.05 -0.92
C ILE A 157 10.70 -4.12 -1.00
N ILE A 158 11.34 -2.99 -1.26
CA ILE A 158 12.79 -2.87 -1.40
C ILE A 158 13.35 -2.44 -0.05
N THR A 159 14.19 -3.28 0.54
CA THR A 159 14.78 -3.09 1.87
C THR A 159 16.23 -2.60 1.79
N PRO A 160 16.82 -2.12 2.90
CA PRO A 160 18.14 -1.46 2.90
C PRO A 160 19.34 -2.30 2.45
N ASP A 161 19.19 -3.62 2.40
CA ASP A 161 20.19 -4.56 1.88
C ASP A 161 20.24 -4.59 0.34
N MET A 162 19.24 -4.00 -0.34
CA MET A 162 19.22 -3.90 -1.81
C MET A 162 19.92 -2.64 -2.29
N ALA A 163 20.79 -2.76 -3.30
CA ALA A 163 21.62 -1.65 -3.80
C ALA A 163 20.84 -0.40 -4.22
N ILE A 164 19.62 -0.57 -4.75
CA ILE A 164 18.79 0.54 -5.24
C ILE A 164 18.06 1.30 -4.13
N TYR A 165 17.97 0.73 -2.92
CA TYR A 165 17.18 1.27 -1.81
C TYR A 165 17.53 2.72 -1.47
N ARG A 166 18.82 3.00 -1.22
CA ARG A 166 19.26 4.33 -0.80
C ARG A 166 18.93 5.39 -1.85
N LYS A 167 19.09 5.04 -3.12
CA LYS A 167 18.77 5.95 -4.25
C LYS A 167 17.28 6.28 -4.28
N LEU A 168 16.40 5.29 -4.11
CA LEU A 168 14.95 5.51 -4.12
C LEU A 168 14.50 6.33 -2.91
N MET A 169 14.97 5.99 -1.72
CA MET A 169 14.54 6.67 -0.50
C MET A 169 15.05 8.11 -0.41
N ALA A 170 16.19 8.41 -1.03
CA ALA A 170 16.75 9.77 -1.14
C ALA A 170 16.05 10.66 -2.18
N GLN A 171 15.12 10.13 -3.01
CA GLN A 171 14.40 10.95 -3.98
C GLN A 171 13.58 12.04 -3.28
N GLU A 172 13.69 13.26 -3.81
CA GLU A 172 12.83 14.37 -3.45
C GLU A 172 11.39 14.07 -3.85
N ILE A 173 10.46 14.42 -2.97
CA ILE A 173 9.03 14.19 -3.18
C ILE A 173 8.57 15.25 -4.20
N SER A 174 7.98 14.81 -5.31
CA SER A 174 7.41 15.72 -6.30
C SER A 174 6.25 16.48 -5.65
N GLN A 175 6.30 17.82 -5.66
CA GLN A 175 5.25 18.69 -5.12
C GLN A 175 3.97 18.72 -5.99
N THR A 176 3.79 17.77 -6.91
CA THR A 176 2.61 17.66 -7.74
C THR A 176 1.42 17.20 -6.91
N ALA A 177 0.74 18.19 -6.32
CA ALA A 177 -0.59 18.18 -5.73
C ALA A 177 -0.89 16.98 -4.81
N ALA A 178 -0.33 17.00 -3.60
CA ALA A 178 -1.14 16.53 -2.49
C ALA A 178 -2.37 17.46 -2.41
N PRO A 179 -3.62 16.94 -2.35
CA PRO A 179 -4.70 17.79 -1.89
C PRO A 179 -4.28 18.26 -0.50
N SER A 180 -4.18 19.58 -0.34
CA SER A 180 -3.79 20.23 0.91
C SER A 180 -4.81 20.03 2.05
N ASN A 181 -5.82 19.19 1.83
CA ASN A 181 -6.72 18.64 2.84
C ASN A 181 -6.68 17.10 2.75
N LEU A 182 -6.09 16.47 3.76
CA LEU A 182 -6.41 15.08 4.06
C LEU A 182 -7.93 15.00 4.35
N PRO A 183 -8.67 14.04 3.78
CA PRO A 183 -10.09 13.92 4.09
C PRO A 183 -10.29 13.65 5.59
N GLU A 184 -11.29 14.29 6.19
CA GLU A 184 -11.50 14.41 7.65
C GLU A 184 -11.46 13.08 8.43
N TRP A 185 -11.67 11.94 7.77
CA TRP A 185 -11.61 10.61 8.38
C TRP A 185 -10.19 10.16 8.76
N LEU A 186 -9.13 10.87 8.32
CA LEU A 186 -7.74 10.65 8.73
C LEU A 186 -7.37 11.30 10.08
N ASN A 187 -8.21 12.18 10.63
CA ASN A 187 -7.94 12.91 11.89
C ASN A 187 -8.61 12.27 13.12
N ARG A 188 -9.01 11.00 13.05
CA ARG A 188 -9.65 10.29 14.17
C ARG A 188 -8.73 9.26 14.79
#